data_AF-A0A378VXH2-F1
#
_entry.id   AF-A0A378VXH2-F1
#
_cell.length_a   1.000
_cell.length_b   1.000
_cell.length_c   1.000
_cell.angle_alpha   90.00
_cell.angle_beta   90.00
_cell.angle_gamma   90.00
#
_symmetry.space_group_name_H-M   'P 1'
#
loop_
_entity.id
_entity.type
_entity.pdbx_description
1 polymer ?
#
loop_
_entity_poly.entity_id
_entity_poly.type
_entity_poly.pdbx_seq_one_letter_code
_entity_poly.pdbx_strand_id
1 'polypeptide(L)'
;MAAPQDLNSGKLQLTLMPGYLRSIRIDRSNDDQTHAGRIAAFQNKFPTRSNDLLNLRDLEQGLENLKCLPTAEADLQIVPVEREPNQSDVVVQWR
;
A
#
# COMPACT_ATOMS: atom_id res chain seq x y z
N MET A 1 12.50 13.38 -12.93
CA MET A 1 13.66 13.64 -13.83
C MET A 1 14.93 13.56 -12.99
N ALA A 2 16.05 13.11 -13.54
CA ALA A 2 17.31 13.06 -12.79
C ALA A 2 17.69 14.47 -12.29
N ALA A 3 18.29 14.56 -11.11
CA ALA A 3 18.79 15.84 -10.61
C ALA A 3 19.83 16.42 -11.60
N PRO A 4 19.94 17.77 -11.70
CA PRO A 4 20.97 18.40 -12.52
C PRO A 4 22.37 17.84 -12.18
N GLN A 5 23.14 17.49 -13.21
CA GLN A 5 24.46 16.89 -13.06
C GLN A 5 25.37 17.28 -14.22
N ASP A 6 26.68 17.33 -13.96
CA ASP A 6 27.69 17.54 -14.98
C ASP A 6 27.98 16.22 -15.72
N LEU A 7 27.87 16.25 -17.05
CA LEU A 7 28.08 15.09 -17.92
C LEU A 7 29.43 15.13 -18.66
N ASN A 8 30.28 16.12 -18.42
CA ASN A 8 31.60 16.22 -19.05
C ASN A 8 32.51 15.02 -18.74
N SER A 9 32.26 14.30 -17.65
CA SER A 9 32.96 13.05 -17.31
C SER A 9 32.48 11.84 -18.12
N GLY A 10 31.47 11.98 -18.99
CA GLY A 10 30.88 10.90 -19.77
C GLY A 10 30.08 9.88 -18.95
N LYS A 11 29.67 10.22 -17.73
CA LYS A 11 28.92 9.32 -16.82
C LYS A 11 27.60 9.95 -16.42
N LEU A 12 26.51 9.18 -16.56
CA LEU A 12 25.18 9.54 -16.07
C LEU A 12 24.92 8.82 -14.75
N GLN A 13 24.61 9.60 -13.71
CA GLN A 13 24.20 9.08 -12.41
C GLN A 13 22.68 9.19 -12.26
N LEU A 14 22.04 8.05 -12.02
CA LEU A 14 20.60 7.96 -11.75
C LEU A 14 20.38 7.63 -10.28
N THR A 15 19.39 8.27 -9.66
CA THR A 15 18.96 7.98 -8.29
C THR A 15 17.57 7.38 -8.34
N LEU A 16 17.40 6.21 -7.71
CA LEU A 16 16.09 5.59 -7.52
C LEU A 16 15.58 5.94 -6.12
N MET A 17 14.35 6.44 -6.04
CA MET A 17 13.64 6.67 -4.78
C MET A 17 12.50 5.65 -4.70
N PRO A 18 12.75 4.47 -4.11
CA PRO A 18 11.71 3.47 -3.96
C PRO A 18 10.64 3.95 -2.97
N GLY A 19 9.39 3.58 -3.23
CA GLY A 19 8.29 3.75 -2.30
C GLY A 19 8.18 2.56 -1.34
N TYR A 20 7.90 2.85 -0.08
CA TYR A 20 7.76 1.88 0.99
C TYR A 20 6.34 1.90 1.55
N LEU A 21 5.92 0.75 2.04
CA LEU A 21 4.64 0.59 2.73
C LEU A 21 4.81 1.01 4.18
N ARG A 22 4.12 2.06 4.63
CA ARG A 22 4.10 2.42 6.05
C ARG A 22 3.12 1.55 6.82
N SER A 23 1.86 1.50 6.38
CA SER A 23 0.82 0.71 7.05
C SER A 23 -0.28 0.27 6.10
N ILE A 24 -0.94 -0.83 6.44
CA ILE A 24 -2.21 -1.26 5.83
C ILE A 24 -3.30 -1.10 6.89
N ARG A 25 -4.35 -0.37 6.59
CA ARG A 25 -5.48 -0.12 7.51
C ARG A 25 -6.82 -0.36 6.84
N ILE A 26 -7.80 -0.76 7.64
CA ILE A 26 -9.19 -0.91 7.19
C ILE A 26 -9.89 0.43 7.37
N ASP A 27 -10.59 0.89 6.34
CA ASP A 27 -11.51 2.02 6.45
C ASP A 27 -12.72 1.60 7.31
N ARG A 28 -12.93 2.33 8.40
CA ARG A 28 -14.02 2.08 9.35
C ARG A 28 -15.17 3.08 9.22
N SER A 29 -15.16 3.94 8.19
CA SER A 29 -16.22 4.94 7.97
C SER A 29 -17.61 4.32 7.79
N ASN A 30 -17.71 3.10 7.26
CA ASN A 30 -18.96 2.40 7.01
C ASN A 30 -19.19 1.16 7.91
N ASP A 31 -18.57 1.12 9.09
CA ASP A 31 -18.56 -0.09 9.96
C ASP A 31 -19.97 -0.58 10.35
N ASP A 32 -20.92 0.34 10.57
CA ASP A 32 -22.30 0.01 10.91
C ASP A 32 -23.04 -0.78 9.82
N GLN A 33 -22.64 -0.61 8.56
CA GLN A 33 -23.26 -1.26 7.40
C GLN A 33 -22.50 -2.51 6.95
N THR A 34 -21.17 -2.47 7.06
CA THR A 34 -20.28 -3.49 6.48
C THR A 34 -19.68 -4.45 7.50
N HIS A 35 -19.78 -4.11 8.79
CA HIS A 35 -19.09 -4.79 9.88
C HIS A 35 -17.56 -4.87 9.69
N ALA A 36 -16.97 -3.89 9.00
CA ALA A 36 -15.54 -3.78 8.69
C ALA A 36 -14.61 -3.95 9.91
N GLY A 37 -15.08 -3.59 11.10
CA GLY A 37 -14.39 -3.73 12.37
C GLY A 37 -14.13 -5.19 12.76
N ARG A 38 -15.00 -6.13 12.37
CA ARG A 38 -14.82 -7.58 12.60
C ARG A 38 -13.65 -8.15 11.80
N ILE A 39 -13.33 -7.49 10.69
CA ILE A 39 -12.29 -7.90 9.74
C ILE A 39 -10.95 -7.22 10.02
N ALA A 40 -10.89 -6.30 10.99
CA ALA A 40 -9.64 -5.63 11.35
C ALA A 40 -8.54 -6.59 11.84
N ALA A 41 -8.93 -7.76 12.37
CA ALA A 41 -7.99 -8.84 12.72
C ALA A 41 -7.35 -9.53 11.48
N PHE A 42 -7.88 -9.31 10.28
CA PHE A 42 -7.40 -9.91 9.02
C PHE A 42 -6.32 -9.07 8.33
N GLN A 43 -5.81 -8.00 8.96
CA GLN A 43 -4.60 -7.30 8.50
C GLN A 43 -3.42 -8.25 8.24
N ASN A 44 -3.41 -9.41 8.91
CA ASN A 44 -2.40 -10.47 8.77
C ASN A 44 -2.49 -11.29 7.45
N LYS A 45 -3.32 -10.88 6.48
CA LYS A 45 -3.50 -11.57 5.17
C LYS A 45 -2.60 -11.04 4.06
N PHE A 46 -1.91 -9.92 4.28
CA PHE A 46 -0.94 -9.37 3.36
C PHE A 46 0.45 -9.99 3.63
N PRO A 47 1.19 -10.38 2.58
CA PRO A 47 2.55 -10.88 2.75
C PRO A 47 3.55 -9.76 3.04
N THR A 48 3.20 -8.50 2.78
CA THR A 48 4.03 -7.32 3.09
C THR A 48 3.87 -6.87 4.54
N ARG A 49 4.91 -6.20 5.04
CA ARG A 49 4.95 -5.56 6.36
C ARG A 49 5.28 -4.08 6.24
N SER A 50 5.13 -3.39 7.36
CA SER A 50 5.60 -2.01 7.48
C SER A 50 7.09 -1.93 7.14
N ASN A 51 7.45 -0.90 6.37
CA ASN A 51 8.76 -0.59 5.84
C ASN A 51 9.30 -1.55 4.75
N ASP A 52 8.48 -2.48 4.24
CA ASP A 52 8.80 -3.21 3.01
C ASP A 52 8.64 -2.30 1.79
N LEU A 53 9.30 -2.66 0.67
CA LEU A 53 9.03 -2.05 -0.62
C LEU A 53 7.55 -2.22 -0.96
N LEU A 54 6.90 -1.12 -1.36
CA LEU A 54 5.53 -1.20 -1.81
C LEU A 54 5.47 -1.99 -3.12
N ASN A 55 4.79 -3.12 -3.09
CA ASN A 55 4.70 -4.05 -4.20
C ASN A 55 3.24 -4.33 -4.54
N LEU A 56 2.85 -3.99 -5.77
CA LEU A 56 1.47 -4.16 -6.23
C LEU A 56 1.02 -5.62 -6.20
N ARG A 57 1.89 -6.56 -6.56
CA ARG A 57 1.56 -8.00 -6.57
C ARG A 57 1.19 -8.50 -5.17
N ASP A 58 1.93 -8.03 -4.17
CA ASP A 58 1.71 -8.46 -2.79
C ASP A 58 0.39 -7.88 -2.24
N LEU A 59 0.03 -6.66 -2.67
CA LEU A 59 -1.27 -6.05 -2.35
C LEU A 59 -2.43 -6.77 -3.04
N GLU A 60 -2.28 -7.13 -4.31
CA GLU A 60 -3.26 -7.91 -5.07
C GLU A 60 -3.49 -9.29 -4.42
N GLN A 61 -2.41 -9.98 -4.03
CA GLN A 61 -2.52 -11.26 -3.33
C GLN A 61 -3.22 -11.12 -1.98
N GLY A 62 -2.92 -10.06 -1.22
CA GLY A 62 -3.62 -9.77 0.03
C GLY A 62 -5.11 -9.48 -0.19
N LEU A 63 -5.46 -8.75 -1.25
CA LEU A 63 -6.85 -8.48 -1.61
C LEU A 63 -7.59 -9.77 -2.00
N GLU A 64 -6.96 -10.65 -2.77
CA GLU A 64 -7.50 -11.97 -3.10
C GLU A 64 -7.75 -12.81 -1.83
N ASN A 65 -6.79 -12.82 -0.90
CA ASN A 65 -6.92 -13.50 0.38
C ASN A 65 -8.10 -12.97 1.22
N LEU A 66 -8.37 -11.66 1.15
CA LEU A 66 -9.52 -11.04 1.82
C LEU A 66 -10.86 -11.42 1.15
N LYS A 67 -10.87 -11.56 -0.18
CA LYS A 67 -12.05 -11.96 -0.98
C LYS A 67 -12.28 -13.48 -1.02
N CYS A 68 -11.57 -14.27 -0.21
CA CYS A 68 -11.72 -15.72 -0.19
C CYS A 68 -13.14 -16.18 0.21
N LEU A 69 -13.97 -15.30 0.79
CA LEU A 69 -15.39 -15.53 1.01
C LEU A 69 -16.21 -15.01 -0.20
N PRO A 70 -17.15 -15.81 -0.76
CA PRO A 70 -17.85 -15.47 -2.01
C PRO A 70 -18.62 -14.15 -2.01
N THR A 71 -18.98 -13.64 -0.84
CA THR A 71 -19.78 -12.42 -0.67
C THR A 71 -18.96 -11.23 -0.17
N ALA A 72 -17.63 -11.39 -0.02
CA ALA A 72 -16.76 -10.33 0.45
C ALA A 72 -16.32 -9.44 -0.71
N GLU A 73 -16.73 -8.18 -0.70
CA GLU A 73 -16.20 -7.17 -1.60
C GLU A 73 -15.25 -6.24 -0.85
N ALA A 74 -14.06 -6.07 -1.42
CA ALA A 74 -13.04 -5.19 -0.87
C ALA A 74 -12.28 -4.49 -2.00
N ASP A 75 -11.77 -3.30 -1.71
CA ASP A 75 -10.93 -2.51 -2.60
C ASP A 75 -9.74 -1.92 -1.83
N LEU A 76 -8.70 -1.49 -2.55
CA LEU A 76 -7.49 -0.90 -1.98
C LEU A 76 -7.23 0.49 -2.56
N GLN A 77 -6.85 1.42 -1.69
CA GLN A 77 -6.36 2.73 -2.08
C GLN A 77 -4.96 2.98 -1.50
N ILE A 78 -3.99 3.25 -2.39
CA ILE A 78 -2.66 3.70 -1.98
C ILE A 78 -2.73 5.22 -1.78
N VAL A 79 -2.43 5.68 -0.57
CA VAL A 79 -2.49 7.10 -0.22
C VAL A 79 -1.13 7.59 0.28
N PRO A 80 -0.72 8.82 -0.06
CA PRO A 80 0.54 9.36 0.41
C PRO A 80 0.49 9.61 1.92
N VAL A 81 1.65 9.53 2.57
CA VAL A 81 1.80 9.95 3.97
C VAL A 81 2.33 11.38 4.00
N GLU A 82 1.55 12.30 4.59
CA GLU A 82 2.00 13.68 4.74
C GLU A 82 3.29 13.74 5.57
N ARG A 83 4.29 14.48 5.06
CA ARG A 83 5.60 14.71 5.70
C ARG A 83 6.52 13.49 5.79
N GLU A 84 6.13 12.33 5.28
CA GLU A 84 7.00 11.16 5.15
C GLU A 84 7.20 10.81 3.66
N PRO A 85 8.17 11.44 2.97
CA PRO A 85 8.41 11.14 1.56
C PRO A 85 8.79 9.67 1.38
N ASN A 86 8.44 9.11 0.21
CA ASN A 86 8.66 7.71 -0.13
C ASN A 86 7.89 6.70 0.73
N GLN A 87 6.94 7.14 1.56
CA GLN A 87 6.07 6.27 2.32
C GLN A 87 4.61 6.42 1.86
N SER A 88 3.92 5.30 1.76
CA SER A 88 2.49 5.26 1.45
C SER A 88 1.77 4.38 2.45
N ASP A 89 0.54 4.73 2.76
CA ASP A 89 -0.38 3.81 3.40
C ASP A 89 -1.29 3.15 2.37
N VAL A 90 -1.77 1.96 2.71
CA VAL A 90 -2.82 1.28 1.96
C VAL A 90 -4.09 1.26 2.81
N VAL A 91 -5.17 1.79 2.25
CA VAL A 91 -6.49 1.80 2.86
C VAL A 91 -7.34 0.72 2.20
N VAL A 92 -7.81 -0.23 3.00
CA VAL A 92 -8.73 -1.28 2.58
C VAL A 92 -10.14 -0.80 2.79
N GLN A 93 -10.93 -0.69 1.73
CA GLN A 93 -12.35 -0.36 1.79
C GLN A 93 -13.15 -1.65 1.67
N TRP A 94 -13.89 -1.99 2.73
CA TRP A 94 -14.82 -3.11 2.70
C TRP A 94 -16.19 -2.65 2.22
N ARG A 95 -16.87 -3.49 1.44
CA ARG A 95 -18.21 -3.26 0.92
C ARG A 95 -19.18 -4.34 1.37
#